data_AF-A0A928B9E4-F1
#
_entry.id   AF-A0A928B9E4-F1
#
_cell.length_a   1.000
_cell.length_b   1.000
_cell.length_c   1.000
_cell.angle_alpha   90.00
_cell.angle_beta   90.00
_cell.angle_gamma   90.00
#
_symmetry.space_group_name_H-M   'P 1'
#
loop_
_entity.id
_entity.type
_entity.pdbx_description
1 polymer ?
#
loop_
_entity_poly.entity_id
_entity_poly.type
_entity_poly.pdbx_seq_one_letter_code
_entity_poly.pdbx_strand_id
1 'polypeptide(L)'
;MWQGVGFHFNISWCGSGFLSPFSCYFLCFFIIDWSFFSNLATQRNLLNYCNMKRFFKAFAVCAAALVVFGACTPSNAATDGKGTVRLERVKPSQAGMDETRLSRVDEVINASIEKKEIPGAVLAVVRNGKMAYIKAYGNKSVYPEVVPMTEDVIFDLASCSKVVGTAMSMNHLMESGGYRLTDRVDMYIPGFQPYVDPETGKKINIRMIDLLTHSSGLPSYVSPEVVIKDKGKDDPDSLMSYICTMRRKHVPTTTFEYSCLNFITLQNVLQNITGMTLAEYAQKNIFDVLGMTSTTYMPKNKPELMPRVAPTEKTGEGECFLGEVHDPLARVMNHGNSGNAGVFSCAEDLAVLAAALMNGGNYNGRQVLGKQTVETMTQVPAGFEHLGRSLGWDNYSDYNSNQGNLFHKTRTFGHTGYTGTSFIVDPVSKTAVILLAHRVHPADKGSVTRLRALVANIVAGSIVE
;
A
#
# COMPACT_ATOMS: atom_id res chain seq x y z
N MET A 1 42.26 -8.03 -61.64
CA MET A 1 41.29 -9.15 -61.53
C MET A 1 40.08 -8.63 -60.78
N TRP A 2 38.91 -8.66 -61.44
CA TRP A 2 37.53 -8.54 -60.91
C TRP A 2 37.18 -7.24 -60.13
N GLN A 3 36.42 -6.29 -60.70
CA GLN A 3 34.93 -6.25 -60.79
C GLN A 3 34.30 -6.54 -59.41
N GLY A 4 33.53 -5.68 -58.73
CA GLY A 4 32.57 -4.67 -59.18
C GLY A 4 31.19 -5.12 -58.70
N VAL A 5 30.55 -4.39 -57.77
CA VAL A 5 29.08 -4.39 -57.59
C VAL A 5 28.68 -3.02 -57.05
N GLY A 6 28.01 -2.23 -57.88
CA GLY A 6 27.21 -1.09 -57.46
C GLY A 6 25.73 -1.49 -57.44
N PHE A 7 24.95 -0.85 -56.59
CA PHE A 7 23.51 -0.75 -56.77
C PHE A 7 23.12 0.73 -56.76
N HIS A 8 22.69 1.20 -57.91
CA HIS A 8 21.98 2.46 -58.11
C HIS A 8 20.50 2.26 -57.79
N PHE A 9 19.90 3.18 -57.03
CA PHE A 9 18.47 3.43 -57.09
C PHE A 9 18.23 4.76 -57.81
N ASN A 10 17.43 4.67 -58.86
CA ASN A 10 17.04 5.76 -59.75
C ASN A 10 15.63 6.18 -59.33
N ILE A 11 15.43 7.47 -59.02
CA ILE A 11 14.13 8.05 -58.67
C ILE A 11 13.58 8.73 -59.93
N SER A 12 12.43 8.25 -60.44
CA SER A 12 11.66 8.93 -61.47
C SER A 12 10.60 9.85 -60.83
N TRP A 13 10.43 11.03 -61.43
CA TRP A 13 9.45 12.05 -61.07
C TRP A 13 8.24 11.98 -62.00
N CYS A 14 7.05 12.19 -61.45
CA CYS A 14 5.89 12.80 -62.14
C CYS A 14 4.97 13.41 -61.07
N GLY A 15 4.99 14.74 -60.89
CA GLY A 15 3.85 15.67 -61.13
C GLY A 15 2.66 15.46 -60.18
N SER A 16 2.15 16.41 -59.39
CA SER A 16 1.98 17.85 -59.56
C SER A 16 1.35 18.45 -58.27
N GLY A 17 1.57 19.74 -57.98
CA GLY A 17 0.67 20.52 -57.10
C GLY A 17 1.30 21.38 -55.99
N PHE A 18 1.70 22.61 -56.36
CA PHE A 18 1.59 23.87 -55.60
C PHE A 18 1.89 23.92 -54.08
N LEU A 19 3.06 24.47 -53.71
CA LEU A 19 3.27 25.79 -53.03
C LEU A 19 4.67 25.87 -52.37
N SER A 20 5.33 27.01 -52.53
CA SER A 20 6.61 27.42 -51.93
C SER A 20 6.43 28.80 -51.24
N PRO A 21 7.42 29.39 -50.54
CA PRO A 21 8.72 28.88 -50.09
C PRO A 21 8.99 29.15 -48.60
N PHE A 22 9.92 28.42 -47.98
CA PHE A 22 11.08 28.97 -47.25
C PHE A 22 11.90 27.81 -46.66
N SER A 23 13.13 27.71 -47.13
CA SER A 23 14.08 26.64 -46.87
C SER A 23 14.87 26.87 -45.58
N CYS A 24 15.19 25.75 -44.93
CA CYS A 24 16.49 25.35 -44.37
C CYS A 24 17.35 26.38 -43.63
N TYR A 25 17.69 26.09 -42.37
CA TYR A 25 19.09 26.06 -41.93
C TYR A 25 19.32 25.03 -40.81
N PHE A 26 20.51 24.44 -40.88
CA PHE A 26 21.02 23.22 -40.27
C PHE A 26 21.39 23.32 -38.79
N LEU A 27 21.41 22.17 -38.11
CA LEU A 27 22.11 21.92 -36.84
C LEU A 27 23.62 22.20 -36.94
N CYS A 28 24.19 22.81 -35.90
CA CYS A 28 25.61 22.66 -35.55
C CYS A 28 25.74 22.44 -34.04
N PHE A 29 26.30 21.28 -33.70
CA PHE A 29 26.78 20.91 -32.37
C PHE A 29 28.00 21.75 -32.02
N PHE A 30 28.08 22.28 -30.80
CA PHE A 30 29.34 22.69 -30.17
C PHE A 30 29.62 21.78 -28.96
N ILE A 31 30.69 21.00 -29.10
CA ILE A 31 31.45 20.39 -28.02
C ILE A 31 32.39 21.50 -27.51
N ILE A 32 32.33 21.83 -26.22
CA ILE A 32 33.37 22.64 -25.57
C ILE A 32 34.24 21.68 -24.75
N ASP A 33 35.49 21.61 -25.19
CA ASP A 33 36.58 20.79 -24.67
C ASP A 33 37.10 21.36 -23.34
N TRP A 34 37.29 20.48 -22.36
CA TRP A 34 37.61 20.81 -20.97
C TRP A 34 39.06 20.38 -20.68
N SER A 35 40.01 21.03 -21.32
CA SER A 35 41.43 20.81 -21.05
C SER A 35 42.32 21.99 -21.48
N PHE A 36 42.17 23.14 -20.81
CA PHE A 36 43.22 24.18 -20.79
C PHE A 36 42.89 25.21 -19.70
N PHE A 37 43.34 24.99 -18.46
CA PHE A 37 43.72 26.04 -17.51
C PHE A 37 44.17 25.37 -16.20
N SER A 38 45.46 25.12 -16.12
CA SER A 38 46.18 24.92 -14.86
C SER A 38 47.07 26.14 -14.59
N ASN A 39 47.20 26.48 -13.31
CA ASN A 39 48.14 27.42 -12.70
C ASN A 39 48.02 28.93 -12.99
N LEU A 40 47.53 29.67 -11.98
CA LEU A 40 48.41 30.51 -11.13
C LEU A 40 47.61 31.10 -9.95
N ALA A 41 48.02 30.70 -8.75
CA ALA A 41 47.68 31.37 -7.51
C ALA A 41 48.61 32.59 -7.33
N THR A 42 48.08 33.78 -6.98
CA THR A 42 48.46 34.61 -5.81
C THR A 42 48.06 36.10 -5.95
N GLN A 43 47.66 36.68 -4.80
CA GLN A 43 47.76 38.09 -4.36
C GLN A 43 46.66 39.13 -4.71
N ARG A 44 45.83 39.39 -3.68
CA ARG A 44 45.49 40.71 -3.06
C ARG A 44 45.70 41.99 -3.88
N ASN A 45 44.65 42.79 -4.12
CA ASN A 45 44.29 43.97 -3.29
C ASN A 45 43.11 44.79 -3.86
N LEU A 46 42.49 45.55 -2.95
CA LEU A 46 41.27 46.35 -3.01
C LEU A 46 41.34 47.57 -3.96
N LEU A 47 40.17 48.00 -4.51
CA LEU A 47 39.61 49.38 -4.42
C LEU A 47 38.35 49.59 -5.31
N ASN A 48 37.28 50.06 -4.67
CA ASN A 48 36.17 50.95 -5.13
C ASN A 48 35.19 50.43 -6.21
N TYR A 49 33.92 50.10 -5.91
CA TYR A 49 32.77 50.97 -5.56
C TYR A 49 32.50 52.12 -6.55
N CYS A 50 31.68 51.86 -7.60
CA CYS A 50 30.53 52.68 -8.01
C CYS A 50 29.97 52.29 -9.40
N ASN A 51 28.64 52.38 -9.54
CA ASN A 51 27.84 52.47 -10.76
C ASN A 51 27.39 51.19 -11.48
N MET A 52 26.61 50.38 -10.77
CA MET A 52 25.68 49.40 -11.33
C MET A 52 24.25 49.99 -11.38
N LYS A 53 24.00 50.93 -12.30
CA LYS A 53 22.65 51.41 -12.69
C LYS A 53 22.70 51.92 -14.13
N ARG A 54 22.46 51.04 -15.11
CA ARG A 54 21.99 51.35 -16.48
C ARG A 54 22.07 50.09 -17.35
N PHE A 55 21.12 49.16 -17.20
CA PHE A 55 20.84 48.14 -18.23
C PHE A 55 19.44 47.53 -18.01
N PHE A 56 18.41 48.37 -17.86
CA PHE A 56 17.01 47.95 -17.96
C PHE A 56 16.19 49.15 -18.43
N LYS A 57 15.85 49.18 -19.73
CA LYS A 57 14.70 49.89 -20.36
C LYS A 57 14.93 49.98 -21.87
N ALA A 58 14.36 49.05 -22.64
CA ALA A 58 13.87 49.30 -24.00
C ALA A 58 12.99 48.12 -24.44
N PHE A 59 11.89 48.45 -25.11
CA PHE A 59 10.89 47.58 -25.74
C PHE A 59 9.71 47.10 -24.88
N ALA A 60 8.79 48.03 -24.66
CA ALA A 60 7.35 47.77 -24.69
C ALA A 60 6.70 48.66 -25.76
N VAL A 61 5.55 48.22 -26.28
CA VAL A 61 4.52 48.94 -27.07
C VAL A 61 4.60 48.82 -28.60
N CYS A 62 3.88 47.85 -29.16
CA CYS A 62 2.70 48.06 -30.04
C CYS A 62 2.28 46.77 -30.78
N ALA A 63 1.05 46.31 -30.54
CA ALA A 63 0.05 45.91 -31.55
C ALA A 63 -0.86 44.78 -31.02
N ALA A 64 -2.04 45.19 -30.55
CA ALA A 64 -3.19 44.33 -30.38
C ALA A 64 -3.82 44.04 -31.75
N ALA A 65 -4.08 42.77 -32.05
CA ALA A 65 -5.09 42.35 -33.03
C ALA A 65 -5.58 40.95 -32.63
N LEU A 66 -6.90 40.79 -32.56
CA LEU A 66 -7.60 39.61 -32.09
C LEU A 66 -7.29 38.36 -32.93
N VAL A 67 -7.00 37.25 -32.25
CA VAL A 67 -7.43 35.91 -32.69
C VAL A 67 -8.06 35.22 -31.48
N VAL A 68 -9.39 35.11 -31.52
CA VAL A 68 -10.19 34.31 -30.61
C VAL A 68 -10.10 32.86 -31.08
N PHE A 69 -9.37 32.01 -30.35
CA PHE A 69 -9.54 30.55 -30.39
C PHE A 69 -9.22 29.98 -29.00
N GLY A 70 -10.27 29.53 -28.31
CA GLY A 70 -10.28 28.51 -27.26
C GLY A 70 -9.18 28.55 -26.20
N ALA A 71 -9.36 29.37 -25.16
CA ALA A 71 -8.70 29.12 -23.88
C ALA A 71 -9.28 27.82 -23.28
N CYS A 72 -8.65 26.70 -23.58
CA CYS A 72 -8.74 25.52 -22.74
C CYS A 72 -8.06 25.90 -21.42
N THR A 73 -8.85 26.29 -20.42
CA THR A 73 -8.34 26.53 -19.08
C THR A 73 -7.86 25.18 -18.55
N PRO A 74 -6.58 25.02 -18.16
CA PRO A 74 -6.23 23.90 -17.31
C PRO A 74 -6.89 24.16 -15.96
N SER A 75 -8.01 23.51 -15.71
CA SER A 75 -8.60 23.39 -14.38
C SER A 75 -7.71 22.46 -13.52
N ASN A 76 -6.51 22.92 -13.19
CA ASN A 76 -5.72 22.33 -12.13
C ASN A 76 -5.69 23.30 -10.95
N ALA A 77 -6.85 23.44 -10.31
CA ALA A 77 -6.83 23.64 -8.86
C ALA A 77 -6.34 22.32 -8.27
N ALA A 78 -5.02 22.19 -8.11
CA ALA A 78 -4.47 21.28 -7.13
C ALA A 78 -5.09 21.68 -5.79
N THR A 79 -6.13 20.96 -5.38
CA THR A 79 -6.65 21.11 -4.03
C THR A 79 -5.54 20.66 -3.11
N ASP A 80 -5.14 21.52 -2.18
CA ASP A 80 -4.28 21.13 -1.08
C ASP A 80 -4.85 19.83 -0.50
N GLY A 81 -4.12 18.72 -0.65
CA GLY A 81 -4.59 17.34 -0.40
C GLY A 81 -4.97 17.03 1.05
N LYS A 82 -5.22 18.03 1.90
CA LYS A 82 -5.43 17.94 3.34
C LYS A 82 -6.90 17.77 3.77
N GLY A 83 -7.82 17.57 2.83
CA GLY A 83 -9.23 17.26 3.14
C GLY A 83 -9.47 15.77 3.40
N THR A 84 -10.35 15.45 4.35
CA THR A 84 -10.87 14.08 4.53
C THR A 84 -11.65 13.68 3.29
N VAL A 85 -11.40 12.49 2.77
CA VAL A 85 -12.11 11.94 1.61
C VAL A 85 -13.09 10.88 2.08
N ARG A 86 -14.29 10.89 1.52
CA ARG A 86 -15.39 9.97 1.83
C ARG A 86 -16.02 9.51 0.52
N LEU A 87 -16.54 8.28 0.51
CA LEU A 87 -17.32 7.80 -0.62
C LEU A 87 -18.72 8.40 -0.60
N GLU A 88 -19.30 8.61 -1.80
CA GLU A 88 -20.73 8.86 -1.92
C GLU A 88 -21.50 7.67 -1.32
N ARG A 89 -22.31 7.94 -0.30
CA ARG A 89 -23.22 6.95 0.29
C ARG A 89 -24.47 6.85 -0.57
N VAL A 90 -24.82 5.64 -0.99
CA VAL A 90 -26.00 5.36 -1.81
C VAL A 90 -26.78 4.19 -1.24
N LYS A 91 -28.05 4.06 -1.66
CA LYS A 91 -28.79 2.83 -1.38
C LYS A 91 -28.17 1.65 -2.12
N PRO A 92 -28.24 0.41 -1.59
CA PRO A 92 -27.73 -0.76 -2.28
C PRO A 92 -28.30 -0.92 -3.70
N SER A 93 -29.59 -0.62 -3.88
CA SER A 93 -30.24 -0.66 -5.21
C SER A 93 -29.58 0.26 -6.24
N GLN A 94 -29.13 1.44 -5.83
CA GLN A 94 -28.42 2.39 -6.71
C GLN A 94 -26.99 1.94 -7.05
N ALA A 95 -26.45 0.95 -6.33
CA ALA A 95 -25.16 0.35 -6.60
C ALA A 95 -25.25 -0.99 -7.35
N GLY A 96 -26.46 -1.39 -7.80
CA GLY A 96 -26.68 -2.67 -8.49
C GLY A 96 -26.78 -3.86 -7.52
N MET A 97 -27.33 -3.64 -6.32
CA MET A 97 -27.47 -4.66 -5.27
C MET A 97 -28.91 -4.76 -4.76
N ASP A 98 -29.37 -5.99 -4.53
CA ASP A 98 -30.66 -6.28 -3.91
C ASP A 98 -30.60 -6.00 -2.40
N GLU A 99 -31.37 -5.00 -1.96
CA GLU A 99 -31.42 -4.54 -0.57
C GLU A 99 -31.87 -5.63 0.40
N THR A 100 -32.79 -6.50 -0.01
CA THR A 100 -33.35 -7.56 0.83
C THR A 100 -32.38 -8.72 1.01
N ARG A 101 -31.60 -9.05 -0.02
CA ARG A 101 -30.53 -10.05 0.09
C ARG A 101 -29.37 -9.50 0.91
N LEU A 102 -28.99 -8.24 0.68
CA LEU A 102 -27.87 -7.63 1.40
C LEU A 102 -28.19 -7.48 2.89
N SER A 103 -29.41 -7.13 3.28
CA SER A 103 -29.79 -6.97 4.69
C SER A 103 -29.61 -8.23 5.54
N ARG A 104 -29.51 -9.43 4.92
CA ARG A 104 -29.19 -10.69 5.62
C ARG A 104 -27.84 -10.66 6.34
N VAL A 105 -26.94 -9.73 6.00
CA VAL A 105 -25.70 -9.51 6.77
C VAL A 105 -26.00 -9.16 8.23
N ASP A 106 -27.13 -8.50 8.49
CA ASP A 106 -27.55 -8.12 9.85
C ASP A 106 -27.74 -9.35 10.73
N GLU A 107 -28.44 -10.36 10.22
CA GLU A 107 -28.74 -11.59 10.95
C GLU A 107 -27.46 -12.34 11.32
N VAL A 108 -26.52 -12.50 10.38
CA VAL A 108 -25.30 -13.26 10.63
C VAL A 108 -24.32 -12.54 11.55
N ILE A 109 -24.25 -11.21 11.48
CA ILE A 109 -23.41 -10.41 12.38
C ILE A 109 -24.01 -10.41 13.79
N ASN A 110 -25.32 -10.15 13.93
CA ASN A 110 -25.99 -10.19 15.23
C ASN A 110 -25.92 -11.57 15.88
N ALA A 111 -26.09 -12.65 15.11
CA ALA A 111 -25.91 -14.01 15.63
C ALA A 111 -24.49 -14.28 16.16
N SER A 112 -23.46 -13.67 15.57
CA SER A 112 -22.08 -13.79 16.07
C SER A 112 -21.88 -12.99 17.37
N ILE A 113 -22.56 -11.85 17.50
CA ILE A 113 -22.59 -11.04 18.73
C ILE A 113 -23.31 -11.80 19.86
N GLU A 114 -24.47 -12.37 19.59
CA GLU A 114 -25.25 -13.17 20.54
C GLU A 114 -24.46 -14.39 21.05
N LYS A 115 -23.69 -15.03 20.16
CA LYS A 115 -22.76 -16.13 20.51
C LYS A 115 -21.50 -15.68 21.24
N LYS A 116 -21.30 -14.37 21.43
CA LYS A 116 -20.11 -13.76 22.03
C LYS A 116 -18.82 -14.10 21.27
N GLU A 117 -18.94 -14.37 19.97
CA GLU A 117 -17.79 -14.56 19.08
C GLU A 117 -17.08 -13.24 18.79
N ILE A 118 -17.85 -12.14 18.83
CA ILE A 118 -17.41 -10.75 18.79
C ILE A 118 -18.33 -9.90 19.69
N PRO A 119 -17.85 -8.83 20.32
CA PRO A 119 -18.70 -7.87 21.04
C PRO A 119 -19.43 -6.89 20.09
N GLY A 120 -18.89 -6.65 18.90
CA GLY A 120 -19.41 -5.71 17.92
C GLY A 120 -18.56 -5.67 16.64
N ALA A 121 -19.09 -5.01 15.61
CA ALA A 121 -18.42 -4.83 14.33
C ALA A 121 -18.92 -3.59 13.58
N VAL A 122 -18.14 -3.13 12.60
CA VAL A 122 -18.58 -2.23 11.53
C VAL A 122 -18.40 -2.96 10.19
N LEU A 123 -19.47 -3.03 9.40
CA LEU A 123 -19.42 -3.54 8.04
C LEU A 123 -19.54 -2.35 7.07
N ALA A 124 -18.64 -2.27 6.11
CA ALA A 124 -18.76 -1.41 4.93
C ALA A 124 -18.68 -2.25 3.65
N VAL A 125 -19.56 -1.95 2.69
CA VAL A 125 -19.57 -2.54 1.35
C VAL A 125 -19.44 -1.42 0.33
N VAL A 126 -18.36 -1.50 -0.44
CA VAL A 126 -18.13 -0.61 -1.58
C VAL A 126 -18.53 -1.33 -2.84
N ARG A 127 -19.27 -0.66 -3.72
CA ARG A 127 -19.60 -1.20 -5.04
C ARG A 127 -19.59 -0.07 -6.06
N ASN A 128 -18.91 -0.29 -7.19
CA ASN A 128 -18.81 0.69 -8.28
C ASN A 128 -18.31 2.08 -7.80
N GLY A 129 -17.37 2.09 -6.85
CA GLY A 129 -16.79 3.34 -6.30
C GLY A 129 -17.70 4.10 -5.33
N LYS A 130 -18.84 3.52 -4.92
CA LYS A 130 -19.78 4.11 -3.97
C LYS A 130 -19.91 3.26 -2.70
N MET A 131 -20.23 3.90 -1.58
CA MET A 131 -20.53 3.21 -0.32
C MET A 131 -21.98 2.71 -0.38
N ALA A 132 -22.16 1.45 -0.75
CA ALA A 132 -23.47 0.82 -0.91
C ALA A 132 -24.09 0.41 0.44
N TYR A 133 -23.24 0.16 1.43
CA TYR A 133 -23.66 -0.23 2.78
C TYR A 133 -22.61 0.20 3.80
N ILE A 134 -23.05 0.78 4.91
CA ILE A 134 -22.23 0.96 6.11
C ILE A 134 -23.13 0.82 7.34
N LYS A 135 -22.71 0.03 8.33
CA LYS A 135 -23.47 -0.13 9.58
C LYS A 135 -22.58 -0.58 10.73
N ALA A 136 -22.87 -0.04 11.91
CA ALA A 136 -22.30 -0.44 13.18
C ALA A 136 -23.22 -1.44 13.92
N TYR A 137 -22.62 -2.42 14.58
CA TYR A 137 -23.29 -3.49 15.32
C TYR A 137 -22.67 -3.67 16.69
N GLY A 138 -23.51 -3.96 17.69
CA GLY A 138 -23.06 -4.28 19.04
C GLY A 138 -22.30 -3.14 19.71
N ASN A 139 -21.21 -3.48 20.40
CA ASN A 139 -20.45 -2.57 21.24
C ASN A 139 -18.99 -2.49 20.80
N LYS A 140 -18.41 -1.29 20.84
CA LYS A 140 -16.96 -1.10 20.67
C LYS A 140 -16.16 -1.43 21.93
N SER A 141 -16.83 -1.56 23.07
CA SER A 141 -16.26 -1.97 24.34
C SER A 141 -17.35 -2.67 25.16
N VAL A 142 -17.01 -3.77 25.81
CA VAL A 142 -17.83 -4.41 26.85
C VAL A 142 -17.11 -4.45 28.20
N TYR A 143 -15.88 -3.96 28.26
CA TYR A 143 -15.06 -3.84 29.47
C TYR A 143 -14.03 -2.69 29.31
N PRO A 144 -13.75 -1.89 30.35
CA PRO A 144 -14.40 -1.90 31.66
C PRO A 144 -15.85 -1.42 31.60
N GLU A 145 -16.19 -0.66 30.56
CA GLU A 145 -17.53 -0.13 30.34
C GLU A 145 -18.11 -0.64 29.03
N VAL A 146 -19.44 -0.77 29.00
CA VAL A 146 -20.18 -1.08 27.78
C VAL A 146 -20.36 0.21 26.99
N VAL A 147 -19.71 0.29 25.83
CA VAL A 147 -19.80 1.46 24.94
C VAL A 147 -20.32 1.00 23.58
N PRO A 148 -21.45 1.55 23.10
CA PRO A 148 -22.02 1.20 21.80
C PRO A 148 -21.05 1.43 20.64
N MET A 149 -21.17 0.61 19.61
CA MET A 149 -20.42 0.77 18.36
C MET A 149 -20.94 1.95 17.55
N THR A 150 -20.04 2.71 16.92
CA THR A 150 -20.37 3.73 15.92
C THR A 150 -19.60 3.45 14.62
N GLU A 151 -20.06 3.98 13.48
CA GLU A 151 -19.46 3.70 12.16
C GLU A 151 -18.01 4.23 12.03
N ASP A 152 -17.67 5.23 12.82
CA ASP A 152 -16.40 5.94 12.79
C ASP A 152 -15.35 5.36 13.74
N VAL A 153 -15.65 4.27 14.45
CA VAL A 153 -14.72 3.58 15.35
C VAL A 153 -13.46 3.15 14.60
N ILE A 154 -12.32 3.34 15.26
CA ILE A 154 -10.98 3.01 14.76
C ILE A 154 -10.53 1.71 15.41
N PHE A 155 -10.18 0.73 14.58
CA PHE A 155 -9.78 -0.62 15.01
C PHE A 155 -8.29 -0.84 14.78
N ASP A 156 -7.64 -1.59 15.67
CA ASP A 156 -6.37 -2.25 15.36
C ASP A 156 -6.60 -3.26 14.23
N LEU A 157 -5.96 -3.03 13.09
CA LEU A 157 -6.13 -3.87 11.91
C LEU A 157 -5.37 -5.19 11.99
N ALA A 158 -4.49 -5.38 12.97
CA ALA A 158 -3.59 -6.52 13.06
C ALA A 158 -2.93 -6.80 11.69
N SER A 159 -2.96 -8.04 11.20
CA SER A 159 -2.33 -8.41 9.93
C SER A 159 -2.89 -7.74 8.67
N CYS A 160 -4.08 -7.10 8.69
CA CYS A 160 -4.49 -6.24 7.56
C CYS A 160 -3.52 -5.04 7.37
N SER A 161 -2.74 -4.67 8.39
CA SER A 161 -1.65 -3.68 8.28
C SER A 161 -0.63 -4.03 7.21
N LYS A 162 -0.38 -5.33 6.97
CA LYS A 162 0.53 -5.81 5.93
C LYS A 162 0.15 -5.27 4.57
N VAL A 163 -1.14 -5.32 4.24
CA VAL A 163 -1.63 -4.91 2.92
C VAL A 163 -1.97 -3.43 2.87
N VAL A 164 -2.50 -2.85 3.95
CA VAL A 164 -2.89 -1.44 4.01
C VAL A 164 -1.68 -0.51 4.12
N GLY A 165 -0.68 -0.88 4.91
CA GLY A 165 0.51 -0.06 5.16
C GLY A 165 1.70 -0.54 4.33
N THR A 166 2.22 -1.74 4.64
CA THR A 166 3.51 -2.22 4.12
C THR A 166 3.47 -2.49 2.62
N ALA A 167 2.50 -3.26 2.12
CA ALA A 167 2.43 -3.61 0.71
C ALA A 167 2.15 -2.39 -0.16
N MET A 168 1.25 -1.49 0.26
CA MET A 168 1.04 -0.21 -0.42
C MET A 168 2.35 0.59 -0.50
N SER A 169 3.05 0.73 0.62
CA SER A 169 4.32 1.48 0.68
C SER A 169 5.42 0.85 -0.17
N MET A 170 5.54 -0.48 -0.15
CA MET A 170 6.52 -1.20 -0.97
C MET A 170 6.19 -1.09 -2.46
N ASN A 171 4.94 -1.25 -2.87
CA ASN A 171 4.59 -1.11 -4.30
C ASN A 171 4.70 0.34 -4.78
N HIS A 172 4.42 1.34 -3.93
CA HIS A 172 4.72 2.76 -4.20
C HIS A 172 6.23 3.00 -4.36
N LEU A 173 7.05 2.41 -3.49
CA LEU A 173 8.51 2.50 -3.58
C LEU A 173 9.05 1.81 -4.84
N MET A 174 8.46 0.68 -5.24
CA MET A 174 8.82 -0.05 -6.47
C MET A 174 8.55 0.79 -7.72
N GLU A 175 7.35 1.38 -7.84
CA GLU A 175 7.03 2.22 -9.02
C GLU A 175 7.86 3.51 -9.06
N SER A 176 8.30 3.99 -7.90
CA SER A 176 9.23 5.12 -7.78
C SER A 176 10.69 4.73 -8.09
N GLY A 177 10.97 3.48 -8.45
CA GLY A 177 12.30 2.99 -8.81
C GLY A 177 13.21 2.65 -7.63
N GLY A 178 12.66 2.49 -6.41
CA GLY A 178 13.45 2.21 -5.20
C GLY A 178 13.99 0.78 -5.11
N TYR A 179 13.33 -0.20 -5.73
CA TYR A 179 13.80 -1.57 -5.86
C TYR A 179 13.10 -2.29 -7.03
N ARG A 180 13.56 -3.48 -7.40
CA ARG A 180 12.82 -4.42 -8.27
C ARG A 180 12.60 -5.77 -7.60
N LEU A 181 11.58 -6.50 -8.05
CA LEU A 181 11.14 -7.77 -7.45
C LEU A 181 12.22 -8.86 -7.36
N THR A 182 13.18 -8.87 -8.28
CA THR A 182 14.26 -9.86 -8.33
C THR A 182 15.49 -9.46 -7.53
N ASP A 183 15.50 -8.26 -6.93
CA ASP A 183 16.61 -7.85 -6.08
C ASP A 183 16.70 -8.75 -4.86
N ARG A 184 17.94 -8.97 -4.44
CA ARG A 184 18.23 -9.76 -3.26
C ARG A 184 18.03 -8.88 -2.02
N VAL A 185 17.46 -9.45 -0.97
CA VAL A 185 17.26 -8.76 0.30
C VAL A 185 18.58 -8.31 0.91
N ASP A 186 19.65 -9.09 0.72
CA ASP A 186 21.00 -8.80 1.23
C ASP A 186 21.65 -7.55 0.63
N MET A 187 21.13 -7.03 -0.48
CA MET A 187 21.56 -5.75 -1.06
C MET A 187 21.10 -4.56 -0.21
N TYR A 188 19.96 -4.70 0.46
CA TYR A 188 19.34 -3.65 1.27
C TYR A 188 19.55 -3.86 2.77
N ILE A 189 19.76 -5.11 3.19
CA ILE A 189 20.01 -5.49 4.59
C ILE A 189 21.29 -6.35 4.62
N PRO A 190 22.48 -5.73 4.80
CA PRO A 190 23.73 -6.46 4.90
C PRO A 190 23.68 -7.54 5.99
N GLY A 191 24.17 -8.73 5.67
CA GLY A 191 24.16 -9.87 6.60
C GLY A 191 22.87 -10.68 6.63
N PHE A 192 21.85 -10.32 5.82
CA PHE A 192 20.67 -11.16 5.64
C PHE A 192 21.06 -12.48 4.96
N GLN A 193 21.04 -13.57 5.73
CA GLN A 193 21.58 -14.85 5.27
C GLN A 193 20.69 -15.47 4.17
N PRO A 194 21.27 -16.28 3.27
CA PRO A 194 20.51 -17.01 2.25
C PRO A 194 19.89 -18.29 2.83
N TYR A 195 19.03 -18.93 2.04
CA TYR A 195 18.73 -20.36 2.24
C TYR A 195 20.01 -21.15 1.97
N VAL A 196 20.27 -22.16 2.80
CA VAL A 196 21.38 -23.10 2.62
C VAL A 196 20.78 -24.49 2.56
N ASP A 197 20.97 -25.14 1.42
CA ASP A 197 20.51 -26.50 1.21
C ASP A 197 21.26 -27.45 2.18
N PRO A 198 20.54 -28.22 3.02
CA PRO A 198 21.17 -29.03 4.05
C PRO A 198 21.95 -30.23 3.50
N GLU A 199 21.67 -30.68 2.28
CA GLU A 199 22.32 -31.84 1.67
C GLU A 199 23.54 -31.42 0.83
N THR A 200 23.39 -30.35 0.06
CA THR A 200 24.40 -29.91 -0.92
C THR A 200 25.21 -28.71 -0.47
N GLY A 201 24.77 -27.99 0.56
CA GLY A 201 25.36 -26.71 0.98
C GLY A 201 25.11 -25.55 0.01
N LYS A 202 24.33 -25.77 -1.06
CA LYS A 202 24.01 -24.76 -2.06
C LYS A 202 23.27 -23.58 -1.41
N LYS A 203 23.74 -22.37 -1.71
CA LYS A 203 23.12 -21.13 -1.21
C LYS A 203 22.17 -20.53 -2.24
N ILE A 204 20.98 -20.13 -1.79
CA ILE A 204 19.98 -19.44 -2.60
C ILE A 204 19.56 -18.15 -1.88
N ASN A 205 19.81 -17.02 -2.52
CA ASN A 205 19.49 -15.71 -1.95
C ASN A 205 17.98 -15.48 -1.96
N ILE A 206 17.48 -14.80 -0.94
CA ILE A 206 16.08 -14.39 -0.83
C ILE A 206 15.88 -13.11 -1.64
N ARG A 207 14.80 -13.03 -2.41
CA ARG A 207 14.46 -11.85 -3.21
C ARG A 207 13.26 -11.10 -2.63
N MET A 208 13.07 -9.86 -3.11
CA MET A 208 11.95 -9.01 -2.70
C MET A 208 10.58 -9.68 -2.97
N ILE A 209 10.42 -10.35 -4.12
CA ILE A 209 9.20 -11.11 -4.42
C ILE A 209 8.94 -12.25 -3.44
N ASP A 210 9.99 -12.90 -2.93
CA ASP A 210 9.84 -14.02 -2.00
C ASP A 210 9.31 -13.53 -0.63
N LEU A 211 9.68 -12.32 -0.22
CA LEU A 211 9.10 -11.69 0.97
C LEU A 211 7.63 -11.32 0.76
N LEU A 212 7.31 -10.62 -0.34
CA LEU A 212 5.96 -10.11 -0.65
C LEU A 212 4.93 -11.23 -0.86
N THR A 213 5.38 -12.39 -1.34
CA THR A 213 4.52 -13.57 -1.63
C THR A 213 4.54 -14.62 -0.52
N HIS A 214 5.18 -14.35 0.62
CA HIS A 214 5.30 -15.32 1.72
C HIS A 214 5.98 -16.64 1.32
N SER A 215 7.05 -16.57 0.52
CA SER A 215 7.77 -17.73 0.02
C SER A 215 9.29 -17.69 0.27
N SER A 216 9.74 -16.88 1.24
CA SER A 216 11.16 -16.70 1.59
C SER A 216 11.78 -17.86 2.37
N GLY A 217 10.96 -18.73 2.96
CA GLY A 217 11.40 -19.72 3.95
C GLY A 217 11.61 -19.18 5.35
N LEU A 218 11.42 -17.88 5.62
CA LEU A 218 11.44 -17.37 6.98
C LEU A 218 10.29 -18.01 7.80
N PRO A 219 10.53 -18.37 9.08
CA PRO A 219 9.48 -18.89 9.94
C PRO A 219 8.29 -17.93 10.06
N SER A 220 7.13 -18.48 10.39
CA SER A 220 5.89 -17.71 10.52
C SER A 220 5.98 -16.57 11.54
N TYR A 221 6.62 -16.81 12.68
CA TYR A 221 6.69 -15.88 13.80
C TYR A 221 7.86 -16.19 14.75
N VAL A 222 8.23 -15.23 15.60
CA VAL A 222 9.09 -15.41 16.78
C VAL A 222 8.49 -14.58 17.92
N SER A 223 8.53 -15.10 19.15
CA SER A 223 8.06 -14.31 20.30
C SER A 223 9.11 -13.26 20.72
N PRO A 224 8.68 -12.10 21.24
CA PRO A 224 9.61 -11.09 21.76
C PRO A 224 10.60 -11.66 22.78
N GLU A 225 10.15 -12.54 23.68
CA GLU A 225 10.98 -13.09 24.75
C GLU A 225 12.17 -13.90 24.22
N VAL A 226 11.97 -14.63 23.11
CA VAL A 226 13.05 -15.38 22.46
C VAL A 226 14.10 -14.42 21.89
N VAL A 227 13.66 -13.34 21.24
CA VAL A 227 14.56 -12.34 20.67
C VAL A 227 15.32 -11.59 21.75
N ILE A 228 14.62 -11.13 22.80
CA ILE A 228 15.20 -10.43 23.94
C ILE A 228 16.20 -11.32 24.66
N LYS A 229 15.90 -12.60 24.85
CA LYS A 229 16.84 -13.55 25.47
C LYS A 229 18.12 -13.73 24.63
N ASP A 230 18.00 -13.73 23.30
CA ASP A 230 19.14 -13.93 22.39
C ASP A 230 19.99 -12.66 22.21
N LYS A 231 19.33 -11.49 22.08
CA LYS A 231 19.98 -10.22 21.74
C LYS A 231 20.19 -9.28 22.93
N GLY A 232 19.51 -9.53 24.05
CA GLY A 232 19.60 -8.76 25.28
C GLY A 232 18.82 -7.45 25.29
N LYS A 233 18.05 -7.14 24.23
CA LYS A 233 17.30 -5.88 24.09
C LYS A 233 15.99 -6.07 23.32
N ASP A 234 15.03 -5.19 23.61
CA ASP A 234 13.69 -5.10 23.04
C ASP A 234 13.59 -3.94 22.02
N ASP A 235 14.49 -3.96 21.03
CA ASP A 235 14.58 -2.92 20.00
C ASP A 235 14.49 -3.46 18.56
N PRO A 236 14.15 -2.60 17.57
CA PRO A 236 14.00 -3.02 16.18
C PRO A 236 15.27 -3.62 15.58
N ASP A 237 16.45 -3.11 15.95
CA ASP A 237 17.75 -3.56 15.43
C ASP A 237 18.05 -5.00 15.90
N SER A 238 17.74 -5.30 17.16
CA SER A 238 17.87 -6.62 17.75
C SER A 238 16.93 -7.62 17.06
N LEU A 239 15.68 -7.22 16.81
CA LEU A 239 14.75 -8.03 16.04
C LEU A 239 15.25 -8.31 14.63
N MET A 240 15.70 -7.28 13.90
CA MET A 240 16.20 -7.46 12.53
C MET A 240 17.47 -8.31 12.51
N SER A 241 18.40 -8.09 13.45
CA SER A 241 19.60 -8.91 13.62
C SER A 241 19.27 -10.38 13.88
N TYR A 242 18.25 -10.64 14.70
CA TYR A 242 17.74 -12.00 14.91
C TYR A 242 17.21 -12.60 13.60
N ILE A 243 16.29 -11.91 12.92
CA ILE A 243 15.68 -12.35 11.65
C ILE A 243 16.74 -12.64 10.58
N CYS A 244 17.77 -11.79 10.44
CA CYS A 244 18.85 -11.97 9.45
C CYS A 244 19.57 -13.32 9.57
N THR A 245 19.65 -13.86 10.78
CA THR A 245 20.40 -15.10 11.08
C THR A 245 19.51 -16.34 11.15
N MET A 246 18.18 -16.19 11.15
CA MET A 246 17.25 -17.32 11.23
C MET A 246 17.42 -18.27 10.06
N ARG A 247 17.34 -19.58 10.34
CA ARG A 247 17.31 -20.62 9.30
C ARG A 247 16.04 -20.45 8.45
N ARG A 248 16.19 -20.60 7.13
CA ARG A 248 15.09 -20.68 6.17
C ARG A 248 14.62 -22.12 6.08
N LYS A 249 13.34 -22.36 6.34
CA LYS A 249 12.74 -23.69 6.48
C LYS A 249 12.67 -24.46 5.17
N HIS A 250 12.44 -23.75 4.08
CA HIS A 250 12.29 -24.33 2.75
C HIS A 250 13.01 -23.48 1.70
N VAL A 251 13.16 -24.04 0.51
CA VAL A 251 13.72 -23.34 -0.65
C VAL A 251 12.83 -22.11 -0.94
N PRO A 252 13.43 -20.93 -1.22
CA PRO A 252 12.63 -19.75 -1.56
C PRO A 252 11.79 -19.99 -2.82
N THR A 253 10.67 -19.26 -2.97
CA THR A 253 9.72 -19.37 -4.11
C THR A 253 8.88 -20.66 -4.17
N THR A 254 9.34 -21.77 -3.57
CA THR A 254 8.69 -23.08 -3.80
C THR A 254 7.48 -23.33 -2.91
N THR A 255 7.42 -22.73 -1.73
CA THR A 255 6.42 -23.05 -0.71
C THR A 255 5.87 -21.76 -0.10
N PHE A 256 4.55 -21.74 0.11
CA PHE A 256 3.88 -20.67 0.83
C PHE A 256 3.94 -20.96 2.34
N GLU A 257 4.53 -20.04 3.10
CA GLU A 257 4.49 -20.03 4.57
C GLU A 257 4.17 -18.61 5.04
N TYR A 258 2.96 -18.42 5.58
CA TYR A 258 2.55 -17.14 6.14
C TYR A 258 3.53 -16.70 7.24
N SER A 259 4.17 -15.54 7.03
CA SER A 259 5.25 -15.05 7.90
C SER A 259 5.14 -13.56 8.19
N CYS A 260 5.04 -13.22 9.47
CA CYS A 260 5.17 -11.85 9.96
C CYS A 260 6.58 -11.30 9.71
N LEU A 261 7.60 -12.17 9.77
CA LEU A 261 9.00 -11.77 9.64
C LEU A 261 9.33 -11.25 8.24
N ASN A 262 8.65 -11.76 7.20
CA ASN A 262 8.78 -11.21 5.84
C ASN A 262 8.43 -9.73 5.77
N PHE A 263 7.34 -9.33 6.43
CA PHE A 263 6.85 -7.97 6.37
C PHE A 263 7.64 -7.02 7.27
N ILE A 264 8.15 -7.49 8.39
CA ILE A 264 9.13 -6.74 9.21
C ILE A 264 10.45 -6.55 8.43
N THR A 265 10.86 -7.55 7.65
CA THR A 265 12.02 -7.43 6.74
C THR A 265 11.75 -6.39 5.66
N LEU A 266 10.58 -6.40 5.02
CA LEU A 266 10.19 -5.40 4.02
C LEU A 266 10.18 -3.97 4.59
N GLN A 267 9.70 -3.78 5.81
CA GLN A 267 9.80 -2.51 6.53
C GLN A 267 11.26 -2.04 6.63
N ASN A 268 12.19 -2.92 7.02
CA ASN A 268 13.59 -2.57 7.16
C ASN A 268 14.24 -2.24 5.80
N VAL A 269 13.87 -2.94 4.74
CA VAL A 269 14.28 -2.58 3.37
C VAL A 269 13.82 -1.16 3.02
N LEU A 270 12.54 -0.84 3.26
CA LEU A 270 12.01 0.51 3.02
C LEU A 270 12.77 1.58 3.82
N GLN A 271 12.99 1.33 5.11
CA GLN A 271 13.74 2.23 5.98
C GLN A 271 15.17 2.45 5.49
N ASN A 272 15.87 1.41 5.05
CA ASN A 272 17.24 1.51 4.57
C ASN A 272 17.34 2.23 3.21
N ILE A 273 16.33 2.11 2.34
CA ILE A 273 16.30 2.82 1.05
C ILE A 273 15.96 4.30 1.25
N THR A 274 15.01 4.61 2.13
CA THR A 274 14.37 5.93 2.18
C THR A 274 14.81 6.81 3.35
N GLY A 275 15.35 6.21 4.41
CA GLY A 275 15.62 6.86 5.69
C GLY A 275 14.35 7.20 6.51
N MET A 276 13.15 6.89 6.02
CA MET A 276 11.89 7.12 6.72
C MET A 276 11.44 5.87 7.44
N THR A 277 10.80 6.00 8.60
CA THR A 277 10.06 4.88 9.19
C THR A 277 8.91 4.45 8.27
N LEU A 278 8.47 3.19 8.36
CA LEU A 278 7.29 2.74 7.63
C LEU A 278 6.05 3.56 7.99
N ALA A 279 5.87 3.90 9.27
CA ALA A 279 4.77 4.73 9.73
C ALA A 279 4.73 6.10 9.04
N GLU A 280 5.86 6.81 8.99
CA GLU A 280 5.98 8.11 8.32
C GLU A 280 5.77 7.99 6.80
N TYR A 281 6.36 6.97 6.19
CA TYR A 281 6.26 6.76 4.74
C TYR A 281 4.81 6.45 4.33
N ALA A 282 4.14 5.56 5.05
CA ALA A 282 2.75 5.20 4.78
C ALA A 282 1.81 6.38 5.03
N GLN A 283 2.01 7.13 6.12
CA GLN A 283 1.21 8.32 6.40
C GLN A 283 1.33 9.34 5.26
N LYS A 284 2.57 9.71 4.89
CA LYS A 284 2.83 10.75 3.89
C LYS A 284 2.41 10.34 2.48
N ASN A 285 2.80 9.16 2.03
CA ASN A 285 2.69 8.78 0.61
C ASN A 285 1.41 8.00 0.29
N ILE A 286 0.74 7.43 1.30
CA ILE A 286 -0.46 6.61 1.08
C ILE A 286 -1.68 7.26 1.74
N PHE A 287 -1.67 7.39 3.07
CA PHE A 287 -2.86 7.77 3.83
C PHE A 287 -3.25 9.24 3.61
N ASP A 288 -2.29 10.16 3.66
CA ASP A 288 -2.54 11.59 3.46
C ASP A 288 -2.93 11.89 2.00
N VAL A 289 -2.31 11.20 1.04
CA VAL A 289 -2.64 11.32 -0.39
C VAL A 289 -4.11 10.96 -0.63
N LEU A 290 -4.58 9.86 -0.05
CA LEU A 290 -5.98 9.42 -0.14
C LEU A 290 -6.92 10.15 0.82
N GLY A 291 -6.43 11.00 1.73
CA GLY A 291 -7.25 11.69 2.73
C GLY A 291 -7.85 10.75 3.79
N MET A 292 -7.15 9.66 4.11
CA MET A 292 -7.51 8.67 5.14
C MET A 292 -7.12 9.17 6.55
N THR A 293 -7.83 10.19 7.03
CA THR A 293 -7.48 10.95 8.24
C THR A 293 -7.64 10.18 9.55
N SER A 294 -8.35 9.05 9.55
CA SER A 294 -8.49 8.15 10.70
C SER A 294 -7.53 6.96 10.63
N THR A 295 -6.65 6.91 9.64
CA THR A 295 -5.71 5.81 9.41
C THR A 295 -4.30 6.21 9.80
N THR A 296 -3.70 5.45 10.71
CA THR A 296 -2.35 5.76 11.21
C THR A 296 -1.70 4.57 11.89
N TYR A 297 -0.38 4.64 12.08
CA TYR A 297 0.31 3.83 13.06
C TYR A 297 0.33 4.56 14.40
N MET A 298 0.37 3.83 15.51
CA MET A 298 0.54 4.40 16.86
C MET A 298 -0.44 5.55 17.17
N PRO A 299 -1.77 5.31 17.17
CA PRO A 299 -2.79 6.36 17.38
C PRO A 299 -2.67 7.08 18.74
N LYS A 300 -1.94 6.52 19.73
CA LYS A 300 -1.59 7.24 20.97
C LYS A 300 -0.87 8.56 20.72
N ASN A 301 -0.17 8.70 19.59
CA ASN A 301 0.49 9.95 19.19
C ASN A 301 -0.48 10.97 18.55
N LYS A 302 -1.77 10.62 18.44
CA LYS A 302 -2.84 11.43 17.84
C LYS A 302 -4.05 11.49 18.79
N PRO A 303 -4.00 12.34 19.84
CA PRO A 303 -5.02 12.40 20.88
C PRO A 303 -6.45 12.59 20.36
N GLU A 304 -6.61 13.27 19.22
CA GLU A 304 -7.90 13.49 18.56
C GLU A 304 -8.57 12.20 18.04
N LEU A 305 -7.79 11.14 17.79
CA LEU A 305 -8.32 9.85 17.35
C LEU A 305 -8.73 8.95 18.52
N MET A 306 -8.08 9.11 19.68
CA MET A 306 -8.22 8.21 20.82
C MET A 306 -9.66 7.98 21.30
N PRO A 307 -10.57 8.97 21.34
CA PRO A 307 -11.98 8.74 21.71
C PRO A 307 -12.71 7.73 20.80
N ARG A 308 -12.24 7.56 19.57
CA ARG A 308 -12.81 6.69 18.55
C ARG A 308 -12.14 5.31 18.50
N VAL A 309 -11.00 5.13 19.16
CA VAL A 309 -10.26 3.85 19.13
C VAL A 309 -10.97 2.78 19.97
N ALA A 310 -11.16 1.60 19.38
CA ALA A 310 -11.67 0.44 20.10
C ALA A 310 -10.56 -0.21 20.95
N PRO A 311 -10.81 -0.55 22.23
CA PRO A 311 -9.92 -1.38 23.01
C PRO A 311 -9.84 -2.81 22.43
N THR A 312 -8.70 -3.48 22.65
CA THR A 312 -8.53 -4.89 22.29
C THR A 312 -8.56 -5.77 23.54
N GLU A 313 -7.53 -6.58 23.78
CA GLU A 313 -7.50 -7.56 24.86
C GLU A 313 -7.18 -6.91 26.22
N LYS A 314 -7.78 -7.46 27.29
CA LYS A 314 -7.44 -7.17 28.68
C LYS A 314 -6.05 -7.74 29.02
N THR A 315 -5.16 -6.88 29.48
CA THR A 315 -3.83 -7.22 29.99
C THR A 315 -3.91 -7.94 31.34
N GLY A 316 -2.79 -8.55 31.76
CA GLY A 316 -2.67 -9.14 33.10
C GLY A 316 -2.86 -8.13 34.24
N GLU A 317 -2.66 -6.84 33.98
CA GLU A 317 -2.80 -5.74 34.96
C GLU A 317 -4.24 -5.25 35.12
N GLY A 318 -5.15 -5.71 34.26
CA GLY A 318 -6.57 -5.45 34.39
C GLY A 318 -7.13 -4.40 33.42
N GLU A 319 -6.26 -3.67 32.73
CA GLU A 319 -6.61 -2.68 31.69
C GLU A 319 -6.64 -3.33 30.30
N CYS A 320 -7.39 -2.76 29.34
CA CYS A 320 -7.31 -3.19 27.95
C CYS A 320 -6.24 -2.42 27.18
N PHE A 321 -5.58 -3.07 26.21
CA PHE A 321 -4.79 -2.33 25.24
C PHE A 321 -5.68 -1.33 24.48
N LEU A 322 -5.31 -0.05 24.52
CA LEU A 322 -6.04 1.04 23.89
C LEU A 322 -5.06 1.93 23.11
N GLY A 323 -5.22 1.96 21.78
CA GLY A 323 -4.30 2.66 20.88
C GLY A 323 -2.90 2.02 20.76
N GLU A 324 -2.75 0.80 21.27
CA GLU A 324 -1.56 -0.03 21.15
C GLU A 324 -1.86 -1.24 20.30
N VAL A 325 -0.92 -1.59 19.41
CA VAL A 325 -1.04 -2.78 18.58
C VAL A 325 -1.09 -4.05 19.45
N HIS A 326 -2.03 -4.94 19.15
CA HIS A 326 -2.25 -6.18 19.89
C HIS A 326 -1.09 -7.17 19.71
N ASP A 327 -0.55 -7.27 18.49
CA ASP A 327 0.56 -8.18 18.15
C ASP A 327 1.80 -7.91 19.03
N PRO A 328 2.26 -8.88 19.84
CA PRO A 328 3.37 -8.67 20.77
C PRO A 328 4.68 -8.29 20.09
N LEU A 329 5.00 -8.90 18.94
CA LEU A 329 6.22 -8.60 18.20
C LEU A 329 6.23 -7.15 17.70
N ALA A 330 5.12 -6.70 17.11
CA ALA A 330 4.96 -5.31 16.69
C ALA A 330 4.99 -4.33 17.87
N ARG A 331 4.34 -4.66 18.99
CA ARG A 331 4.24 -3.77 20.17
C ARG A 331 5.56 -3.66 20.93
N VAL A 332 6.19 -4.79 21.24
CA VAL A 332 7.35 -4.86 22.13
C VAL A 332 8.65 -4.59 21.38
N MET A 333 8.87 -5.23 20.23
CA MET A 333 10.16 -5.13 19.54
C MET A 333 10.22 -3.96 18.55
N ASN A 334 9.10 -3.62 17.92
CA ASN A 334 9.01 -2.58 16.89
C ASN A 334 8.28 -1.31 17.36
N HIS A 335 7.92 -1.26 18.65
CA HIS A 335 7.29 -0.11 19.31
C HIS A 335 6.06 0.45 18.57
N GLY A 336 5.32 -0.41 17.88
CA GLY A 336 4.12 -0.06 17.11
C GLY A 336 4.35 0.30 15.62
N ASN A 337 5.57 0.65 15.22
CA ASN A 337 5.94 0.82 13.81
C ASN A 337 6.40 -0.52 13.24
N SER A 338 5.46 -1.38 12.82
CA SER A 338 5.80 -2.73 12.38
C SER A 338 5.18 -3.10 11.03
N GLY A 339 5.94 -3.77 10.18
CA GLY A 339 5.48 -4.16 8.86
C GLY A 339 4.40 -5.25 8.88
N ASN A 340 4.36 -6.06 9.94
CA ASN A 340 3.40 -7.15 10.10
C ASN A 340 2.05 -6.72 10.70
N ALA A 341 2.01 -5.66 11.49
CA ALA A 341 0.85 -5.19 12.27
C ALA A 341 1.09 -3.75 12.76
N GLY A 342 0.05 -3.02 13.17
CA GLY A 342 0.19 -1.71 13.82
C GLY A 342 -0.54 -0.55 13.14
N VAL A 343 -1.17 -0.79 11.98
CA VAL A 343 -2.10 0.16 11.39
C VAL A 343 -3.41 0.11 12.16
N PHE A 344 -3.90 1.29 12.52
CA PHE A 344 -5.25 1.55 13.01
C PHE A 344 -6.04 2.27 11.92
N SER A 345 -7.31 1.89 11.72
CA SER A 345 -8.17 2.53 10.71
C SER A 345 -9.65 2.33 11.01
N CYS A 346 -10.52 3.04 10.28
CA CYS A 346 -11.97 2.87 10.30
C CYS A 346 -12.51 2.39 8.93
N ALA A 347 -13.77 1.98 8.90
CA ALA A 347 -14.38 1.39 7.71
C ALA A 347 -14.45 2.38 6.53
N GLU A 348 -14.70 3.66 6.81
CA GLU A 348 -14.75 4.73 5.81
C GLU A 348 -13.41 4.94 5.10
N ASP A 349 -12.30 5.01 5.84
CA ASP A 349 -10.98 5.21 5.24
C ASP A 349 -10.56 4.01 4.39
N LEU A 350 -10.81 2.79 4.89
CA LEU A 350 -10.55 1.57 4.12
C LEU A 350 -11.44 1.49 2.86
N ALA A 351 -12.67 1.99 2.90
CA ALA A 351 -13.51 2.08 1.72
C ALA A 351 -12.92 3.00 0.63
N VAL A 352 -12.27 4.10 1.02
CA VAL A 352 -11.51 4.96 0.08
C VAL A 352 -10.35 4.21 -0.55
N LEU A 353 -9.55 3.50 0.24
CA LEU A 353 -8.47 2.67 -0.28
C LEU A 353 -8.98 1.58 -1.24
N ALA A 354 -10.08 0.92 -0.90
CA ALA A 354 -10.70 -0.10 -1.75
C ALA A 354 -11.17 0.49 -3.09
N ALA A 355 -11.82 1.65 -3.06
CA ALA A 355 -12.25 2.35 -4.28
C ALA A 355 -11.05 2.77 -5.14
N ALA A 356 -9.99 3.29 -4.52
CA ALA A 356 -8.76 3.64 -5.23
C ALA A 356 -8.13 2.41 -5.92
N LEU A 357 -8.00 1.29 -5.22
CA LEU A 357 -7.48 0.04 -5.79
C LEU A 357 -8.35 -0.49 -6.95
N MET A 358 -9.68 -0.42 -6.85
CA MET A 358 -10.56 -0.80 -7.96
C MET A 358 -10.47 0.15 -9.16
N ASN A 359 -10.03 1.39 -8.94
CA ASN A 359 -9.92 2.44 -9.95
C ASN A 359 -8.45 2.74 -10.30
N GLY A 360 -7.59 1.72 -10.31
CA GLY A 360 -6.21 1.82 -10.79
C GLY A 360 -5.32 2.75 -9.95
N GLY A 361 -5.60 2.83 -8.65
CA GLY A 361 -4.87 3.64 -7.67
C GLY A 361 -5.30 5.09 -7.60
N ASN A 362 -6.47 5.44 -8.14
CA ASN A 362 -7.02 6.80 -8.10
C ASN A 362 -8.39 6.84 -7.44
N TYR A 363 -8.63 7.80 -6.55
CA TYR A 363 -9.99 8.14 -6.14
C TYR A 363 -10.18 9.66 -6.07
N ASN A 364 -11.23 10.18 -6.72
CA ASN A 364 -11.53 11.62 -6.78
C ASN A 364 -10.32 12.50 -7.14
N GLY A 365 -9.53 12.08 -8.13
CA GLY A 365 -8.36 12.83 -8.60
C GLY A 365 -7.10 12.65 -7.75
N ARG A 366 -7.18 11.90 -6.64
CA ARG A 366 -6.03 11.57 -5.78
C ARG A 366 -5.41 10.25 -6.23
N GLN A 367 -4.30 10.33 -6.94
CA GLN A 367 -3.53 9.17 -7.40
C GLN A 367 -2.54 8.75 -6.31
N VAL A 368 -2.68 7.54 -5.76
CA VAL A 368 -1.76 6.97 -4.77
C VAL A 368 -0.78 5.96 -5.37
N LEU A 369 -1.16 5.27 -6.45
CA LEU A 369 -0.35 4.29 -7.18
C LEU A 369 -0.73 4.33 -8.64
N GLY A 370 0.19 4.03 -9.56
CA GLY A 370 -0.16 3.87 -10.98
C GLY A 370 -1.08 2.66 -11.24
N LYS A 371 -1.87 2.72 -12.33
CA LYS A 371 -2.79 1.62 -12.71
C LYS A 371 -2.04 0.28 -12.88
N GLN A 372 -0.92 0.29 -13.59
CA GLN A 372 -0.09 -0.90 -13.81
C GLN A 372 0.48 -1.43 -12.50
N THR A 373 0.81 -0.56 -11.55
CA THR A 373 1.28 -0.95 -10.22
C THR A 373 0.18 -1.66 -9.44
N VAL A 374 -1.04 -1.13 -9.48
CA VAL A 374 -2.20 -1.77 -8.84
C VAL A 374 -2.53 -3.12 -9.49
N GLU A 375 -2.51 -3.21 -10.82
CA GLU A 375 -2.70 -4.48 -11.53
C GLU A 375 -1.62 -5.50 -11.16
N THR A 376 -0.36 -5.07 -11.10
CA THR A 376 0.77 -5.94 -10.74
C THR A 376 0.68 -6.40 -9.28
N MET A 377 0.34 -5.50 -8.36
CA MET A 377 0.37 -5.84 -6.93
C MET A 377 -0.78 -6.75 -6.49
N THR A 378 -1.88 -6.78 -7.24
CA THR A 378 -3.11 -7.52 -6.92
C THR A 378 -3.27 -8.83 -7.71
N GLN A 379 -2.36 -9.11 -8.65
CA GLN A 379 -2.34 -10.34 -9.44
C GLN A 379 -1.21 -11.27 -8.99
N VAL A 380 -1.49 -12.57 -8.99
CA VAL A 380 -0.47 -13.58 -8.70
C VAL A 380 0.58 -13.53 -9.81
N PRO A 381 1.88 -13.33 -9.50
CA PRO A 381 2.93 -13.25 -10.51
C PRO A 381 3.05 -14.56 -11.30
N ALA A 382 3.46 -14.45 -12.56
CA ALA A 382 3.76 -15.62 -13.39
C ALA A 382 4.82 -16.52 -12.72
N GLY A 383 4.56 -17.82 -12.62
CA GLY A 383 5.41 -18.80 -11.94
C GLY A 383 5.24 -18.85 -10.41
N PHE A 384 4.28 -18.12 -9.85
CA PHE A 384 3.92 -18.13 -8.43
C PHE A 384 2.47 -18.61 -8.20
N GLU A 385 1.82 -19.17 -9.23
CA GLU A 385 0.41 -19.58 -9.21
C GLU A 385 0.12 -20.61 -8.12
N HIS A 386 1.09 -21.49 -7.82
CA HIS A 386 1.00 -22.52 -6.78
C HIS A 386 0.95 -21.95 -5.35
N LEU A 387 1.31 -20.68 -5.16
CA LEU A 387 1.29 -20.02 -3.84
C LEU A 387 -0.04 -19.29 -3.58
N GLY A 388 -0.74 -18.86 -4.64
CA GLY A 388 -1.99 -18.10 -4.52
C GLY A 388 -1.83 -16.71 -3.86
N ARG A 389 -0.61 -16.16 -3.86
CA ARG A 389 -0.25 -14.85 -3.27
C ARG A 389 0.22 -13.88 -4.35
N SER A 390 -0.29 -12.65 -4.30
CA SER A 390 0.24 -11.53 -5.07
C SER A 390 1.22 -10.70 -4.23
N LEU A 391 1.56 -9.47 -4.66
CA LEU A 391 2.57 -8.65 -4.00
C LEU A 391 2.03 -8.01 -2.72
N GLY A 392 1.86 -8.86 -1.72
CA GLY A 392 1.37 -8.54 -0.38
C GLY A 392 -0.01 -9.11 -0.08
N TRP A 393 -0.86 -9.33 -1.09
CA TRP A 393 -2.24 -9.78 -0.90
C TRP A 393 -2.41 -11.29 -1.02
N ASP A 394 -3.50 -11.79 -0.42
CA ASP A 394 -3.98 -13.15 -0.62
C ASP A 394 -5.03 -13.19 -1.72
N ASN A 395 -4.82 -14.02 -2.74
CA ASN A 395 -5.81 -14.26 -3.78
C ASN A 395 -6.57 -15.56 -3.53
N TYR A 396 -5.84 -16.66 -3.30
CA TYR A 396 -6.41 -18.00 -3.10
C TYR A 396 -5.43 -18.97 -2.43
N SER A 397 -4.52 -18.48 -1.58
CA SER A 397 -3.60 -19.37 -0.86
C SER A 397 -4.37 -20.32 0.07
N ASP A 398 -3.70 -21.35 0.60
CA ASP A 398 -4.29 -22.24 1.61
C ASP A 398 -4.72 -21.51 2.91
N TYR A 399 -4.25 -20.28 3.12
CA TYR A 399 -4.64 -19.42 4.25
C TYR A 399 -5.91 -18.59 3.98
N ASN A 400 -6.40 -18.58 2.73
CA ASN A 400 -7.55 -17.80 2.32
C ASN A 400 -8.83 -18.35 2.95
N SER A 401 -9.52 -17.51 3.72
CA SER A 401 -10.71 -17.93 4.49
C SER A 401 -11.83 -16.90 4.54
N ASN A 402 -11.59 -15.69 4.03
CA ASN A 402 -12.49 -14.55 4.21
C ASN A 402 -13.33 -14.22 2.98
N GLN A 403 -12.89 -14.60 1.78
CA GLN A 403 -13.54 -14.19 0.52
C GLN A 403 -14.85 -14.94 0.22
N GLY A 404 -15.24 -15.92 1.04
CA GLY A 404 -16.41 -16.76 0.78
C GLY A 404 -16.19 -17.66 -0.43
N ASN A 405 -17.27 -17.99 -1.13
CA ASN A 405 -17.30 -18.96 -2.24
C ASN A 405 -17.85 -18.37 -3.55
N LEU A 406 -18.42 -17.16 -3.51
CA LEU A 406 -19.16 -16.57 -4.63
C LEU A 406 -18.38 -15.48 -5.38
N PHE A 407 -17.41 -14.81 -4.74
CA PHE A 407 -16.54 -13.86 -5.42
C PHE A 407 -15.58 -14.56 -6.39
N HIS A 408 -14.96 -13.79 -7.30
CA HIS A 408 -14.10 -14.35 -8.33
C HIS A 408 -12.89 -15.09 -7.74
N LYS A 409 -12.75 -16.38 -8.06
CA LYS A 409 -11.82 -17.31 -7.40
C LYS A 409 -10.35 -16.91 -7.43
N THR A 410 -9.88 -16.28 -8.51
CA THR A 410 -8.44 -15.96 -8.67
C THR A 410 -8.11 -14.48 -8.73
N ARG A 411 -9.13 -13.62 -8.83
CA ARG A 411 -8.97 -12.17 -9.05
C ARG A 411 -9.36 -11.37 -7.82
N THR A 412 -10.19 -11.93 -6.96
CA THR A 412 -10.44 -11.38 -5.64
C THR A 412 -9.16 -11.45 -4.84
N PHE A 413 -8.86 -10.37 -4.15
CA PHE A 413 -7.70 -10.28 -3.29
C PHE A 413 -8.11 -9.69 -1.93
N GLY A 414 -7.39 -10.05 -0.89
CA GLY A 414 -7.70 -9.55 0.44
C GLY A 414 -6.69 -9.95 1.50
N HIS A 415 -7.02 -9.62 2.74
CA HIS A 415 -6.27 -10.03 3.91
C HIS A 415 -7.18 -10.04 5.16
N THR A 416 -6.79 -10.83 6.16
CA THR A 416 -7.44 -10.87 7.48
C THR A 416 -6.52 -10.32 8.58
N GLY A 417 -7.11 -9.82 9.66
CA GLY A 417 -6.42 -9.40 10.88
C GLY A 417 -6.81 -10.29 12.07
N TYR A 418 -5.85 -10.63 12.91
CA TYR A 418 -6.07 -11.50 14.09
C TYR A 418 -7.10 -10.92 15.07
N THR A 419 -7.13 -9.59 15.20
CA THR A 419 -8.07 -8.87 16.05
C THR A 419 -9.52 -9.03 15.61
N GLY A 420 -9.81 -9.40 14.35
CA GLY A 420 -11.19 -9.60 13.87
C GLY A 420 -11.46 -8.97 12.51
N THR A 421 -10.58 -8.09 12.05
CA THR A 421 -10.73 -7.31 10.82
C THR A 421 -10.55 -8.14 9.55
N SER A 422 -11.18 -7.75 8.45
CA SER A 422 -10.89 -8.28 7.12
C SER A 422 -11.17 -7.24 6.05
N PHE A 423 -10.36 -7.28 5.00
CA PHE A 423 -10.45 -6.39 3.85
C PHE A 423 -10.37 -7.23 2.58
N ILE A 424 -11.42 -7.16 1.76
CA ILE A 424 -11.56 -7.95 0.53
C ILE A 424 -11.95 -7.01 -0.60
N VAL A 425 -11.33 -7.18 -1.76
CA VAL A 425 -11.69 -6.46 -2.99
C VAL A 425 -11.79 -7.49 -4.11
N ASP A 426 -12.95 -7.54 -4.76
CA ASP A 426 -13.17 -8.26 -6.01
C ASP A 426 -13.23 -7.24 -7.16
N PRO A 427 -12.17 -7.11 -7.97
CA PRO A 427 -12.14 -6.17 -9.08
C PRO A 427 -13.05 -6.59 -10.23
N VAL A 428 -13.48 -7.87 -10.31
CA VAL A 428 -14.35 -8.35 -11.38
C VAL A 428 -15.76 -7.84 -11.18
N SER A 429 -16.31 -8.03 -9.97
CA SER A 429 -17.59 -7.43 -9.59
C SER A 429 -17.46 -5.97 -9.16
N LYS A 430 -16.27 -5.38 -9.08
CA LYS A 430 -16.03 -4.03 -8.56
C LYS A 430 -16.62 -3.83 -7.16
N THR A 431 -16.48 -4.84 -6.32
CA THR A 431 -17.03 -4.88 -4.95
C THR A 431 -15.90 -4.99 -3.93
N ALA A 432 -16.03 -4.30 -2.81
CA ALA A 432 -15.18 -4.53 -1.65
C ALA A 432 -16.02 -4.78 -0.40
N VAL A 433 -15.51 -5.64 0.48
CA VAL A 433 -16.11 -5.97 1.77
C VAL A 433 -15.08 -5.67 2.85
N ILE A 434 -15.41 -4.71 3.70
CA ILE A 434 -14.61 -4.31 4.85
C ILE A 434 -15.41 -4.65 6.10
N LEU A 435 -14.98 -5.69 6.83
CA LEU A 435 -15.58 -6.09 8.10
C LEU A 435 -14.57 -5.83 9.21
N LEU A 436 -14.83 -4.82 10.03
CA LEU A 436 -13.99 -4.47 11.18
C LEU A 436 -14.69 -4.93 12.45
N ALA A 437 -14.19 -6.02 13.03
CA ALA A 437 -14.62 -6.52 14.33
C ALA A 437 -13.42 -6.59 15.28
N HIS A 438 -13.68 -6.79 16.57
CA HIS A 438 -12.63 -7.02 17.57
C HIS A 438 -12.91 -8.26 18.43
N ARG A 439 -12.57 -9.45 17.91
CA ARG A 439 -12.77 -10.78 18.54
C ARG A 439 -11.92 -11.04 19.78
N VAL A 440 -10.91 -10.21 20.00
CA VAL A 440 -9.99 -10.33 21.15
C VAL A 440 -10.47 -9.55 22.38
N HIS A 441 -11.53 -8.75 22.23
CA HIS A 441 -12.05 -7.92 23.31
C HIS A 441 -13.22 -8.61 24.06
N PRO A 442 -13.20 -8.66 25.40
CA PRO A 442 -12.10 -8.26 26.28
C PRO A 442 -11.07 -9.37 26.50
N ALA A 443 -11.36 -10.59 26.02
CA ALA A 443 -10.48 -11.75 26.13
C ALA A 443 -10.38 -12.45 24.76
N ASP A 444 -9.20 -13.00 24.48
CA ASP A 444 -8.87 -13.68 23.22
C ASP A 444 -9.55 -15.05 23.07
N LYS A 445 -10.88 -15.04 22.98
CA LYS A 445 -11.74 -16.24 22.91
C LYS A 445 -12.71 -16.24 21.72
N GLY A 446 -12.88 -15.08 21.08
CA GLY A 446 -13.79 -14.93 19.94
C GLY A 446 -13.31 -15.65 18.68
N SER A 447 -14.17 -15.72 17.66
CA SER A 447 -13.83 -16.28 16.35
C SER A 447 -14.59 -15.54 15.25
N VAL A 448 -13.94 -15.25 14.12
CA VAL A 448 -14.56 -14.52 13.00
C VAL A 448 -14.36 -15.18 11.64
N THR A 449 -13.63 -16.29 11.58
CA THR A 449 -13.29 -16.96 10.31
C THR A 449 -14.55 -17.32 9.53
N ARG A 450 -15.53 -17.94 10.20
CA ARG A 450 -16.82 -18.27 9.59
C ARG A 450 -17.63 -17.02 9.24
N LEU A 451 -17.70 -16.04 10.14
CA LEU A 451 -18.47 -14.80 9.94
C LEU A 451 -18.02 -14.07 8.66
N ARG A 452 -16.71 -13.93 8.44
CA ARG A 452 -16.15 -13.27 7.25
C ARG A 452 -16.65 -13.89 5.95
N ALA A 453 -16.57 -15.21 5.84
CA ALA A 453 -17.02 -15.94 4.65
C ALA A 453 -18.54 -15.83 4.44
N LEU A 454 -19.34 -15.88 5.52
CA LEU A 454 -20.80 -15.72 5.44
C LEU A 454 -21.17 -14.32 4.94
N VAL A 455 -20.56 -13.28 5.50
CA VAL A 455 -20.77 -11.89 5.06
C VAL A 455 -20.36 -11.73 3.60
N ALA A 456 -19.19 -12.22 3.21
CA ALA A 456 -18.73 -12.17 1.82
C ALA A 456 -19.72 -12.85 0.85
N ASN A 457 -20.24 -14.02 1.20
CA ASN A 457 -21.24 -14.73 0.40
C ASN A 457 -22.56 -13.95 0.28
N ILE A 458 -23.05 -13.35 1.37
CA ILE A 458 -24.28 -12.56 1.33
C ILE A 458 -24.10 -11.33 0.45
N VAL A 459 -22.97 -10.62 0.61
CA VAL A 459 -22.66 -9.45 -0.23
C VAL A 459 -22.58 -9.86 -1.69
N ALA A 460 -21.82 -10.90 -2.03
CA ALA A 460 -21.70 -11.39 -3.39
C ALA A 460 -23.06 -11.82 -3.98
N GLY A 461 -23.88 -12.55 -3.22
CA GLY A 461 -25.20 -13.01 -3.65
C GLY A 461 -26.28 -11.92 -3.77
N SER A 462 -26.01 -10.73 -3.23
CA SER A 462 -26.88 -9.57 -3.37
C SER A 462 -26.65 -8.78 -4.66
N ILE A 463 -25.56 -9.03 -5.38
CA ILE A 463 -25.27 -8.37 -6.65
C ILE A 463 -26.29 -8.80 -7.71
N VAL A 464 -26.92 -7.85 -8.38
CA VAL A 464 -27.92 -8.11 -9.44
C VAL A 464 -27.50 -7.64 -10.83
N GLU A 465 -26.42 -6.85 -10.92
CA GLU A 465 -25.87 -6.29 -12.16
C GLU A 465 -24.36 -6.57 -12.32
#